data_AF-A0A7W1UZG4-F1
#
_entry.id   AF-A0A7W1UZG4-F1
#
_cell.length_a   1.000
_cell.length_b   1.000
_cell.length_c   1.000
_cell.angle_alpha   90.00
_cell.angle_beta   90.00
_cell.angle_gamma   90.00
#
_symmetry.space_group_name_H-M   'P 1'
#
loop_
_entity.id
_entity.type
_entity.pdbx_description
1 polymer ?
#
loop_
_entity_poly.entity_id
_entity_poly.type
_entity_poly.pdbx_seq_one_letter_code
_entity_poly.pdbx_strand_id
1 'polypeptide(L)' 'MKTTIHHQNKNYTIDLSKPLDISIPLISGKKNPNAWYIDAPKIEPVEDDGWIAKVSEGASINFNN' A
#
# COMPACT_ATOMS: atom_id res chain seq x y z
N MET A 1 7.21 -1.89 -25.79
CA MET A 1 8.65 -1.70 -26.15
C MET A 1 9.44 -2.85 -25.52
N LYS A 2 10.25 -3.60 -26.28
CA LYS A 2 11.00 -4.74 -25.75
C LYS A 2 12.48 -4.39 -25.55
N THR A 3 13.07 -4.88 -24.46
CA THR A 3 14.50 -4.72 -24.15
C THR A 3 15.07 -6.01 -23.56
N THR A 4 16.39 -6.10 -23.43
CA THR A 4 17.09 -7.22 -22.81
C THR A 4 18.06 -6.69 -21.75
N ILE A 5 18.06 -7.29 -20.57
CA ILE A 5 19.07 -7.03 -19.53
C ILE A 5 19.88 -8.30 -19.25
N HIS A 6 21.14 -8.13 -18.84
CA HIS A 6 22.01 -9.21 -18.40
C HIS A 6 22.18 -9.14 -16.87
N HIS A 7 21.83 -10.22 -16.17
CA HIS A 7 21.94 -10.32 -14.72
C HIS A 7 22.30 -11.76 -14.32
N GLN A 8 23.22 -11.94 -13.38
CA GLN A 8 23.65 -13.27 -12.88
C GLN A 8 23.94 -14.29 -14.00
N ASN A 9 24.70 -13.86 -15.01
CA ASN A 9 25.07 -14.68 -16.18
C ASN A 9 23.87 -15.21 -16.99
N LYS A 10 22.72 -14.53 -16.93
CA LYS A 10 21.51 -14.81 -17.69
C LYS A 10 20.99 -13.56 -18.38
N ASN A 11 20.45 -13.75 -19.59
CA ASN A 11 19.73 -12.71 -20.30
C ASN A 11 18.23 -12.80 -19.99
N TYR A 12 17.63 -11.64 -19.69
CA TYR A 12 16.20 -11.50 -19.44
C TYR A 12 15.60 -10.57 -20.48
N THR A 13 14.63 -11.08 -21.25
CA THR A 13 13.85 -10.26 -22.18
C THR A 13 12.66 -9.65 -21.45
N ILE A 14 12.51 -8.34 -21.53
CA ILE A 14 11.49 -7.56 -20.81
C ILE A 14 10.60 -6.85 -21.82
N ASP A 15 9.29 -6.91 -21.61
CA ASP A 15 8.30 -6.10 -22.32
C ASP A 15 7.88 -4.92 -21.44
N LEU A 16 8.42 -3.72 -21.73
CA LEU A 16 8.15 -2.49 -20.97
C LEU A 16 6.71 -1.98 -21.11
N SER A 17 5.91 -2.54 -22.03
CA SER A 17 4.46 -2.28 -22.07
C SER A 17 3.66 -3.15 -21.09
N LYS A 18 4.31 -4.09 -20.41
CA LYS A 18 3.71 -4.96 -19.39
C LYS A 18 4.49 -4.81 -18.07
N PRO A 19 4.29 -3.71 -17.33
CA PRO A 19 4.99 -3.52 -16.07
C PRO A 19 4.59 -4.61 -15.07
N LEU A 20 5.53 -4.99 -14.21
CA LEU A 20 5.26 -5.77 -13.03
C LEU A 20 4.90 -4.81 -11.90
N ASP A 21 3.72 -4.96 -11.32
CA ASP A 21 3.36 -4.21 -10.13
C ASP A 21 4.14 -4.75 -8.93
N ILE A 22 5.00 -3.91 -8.37
CA ILE A 22 5.79 -4.20 -7.17
C ILE A 22 5.36 -3.32 -5.98
N SER A 23 4.18 -2.69 -6.09
CA SER A 23 3.61 -1.86 -5.03
C SER A 23 3.35 -2.71 -3.78
N ILE A 24 3.66 -2.15 -2.62
CA ILE A 24 3.34 -2.75 -1.33
C ILE A 24 2.28 -1.84 -0.68
N PRO A 25 1.01 -2.27 -0.60
CA PRO A 25 -0.02 -1.45 0.02
C PRO A 25 0.24 -1.32 1.51
N LEU A 26 0.01 -0.13 2.06
CA LEU A 26 -0.03 0.07 3.51
C LEU A 26 -1.37 -0.44 4.04
N ILE A 27 -1.30 -1.24 5.09
CA ILE A 27 -2.46 -1.78 5.82
C ILE A 27 -2.39 -1.38 7.29
N SER A 28 -3.47 -1.56 8.04
CA SER A 28 -3.44 -1.34 9.49
C SER A 28 -2.59 -2.42 10.18
N GLY A 29 -1.74 -2.03 11.13
CA GLY A 29 -1.01 -2.93 12.00
C GLY A 29 0.36 -3.38 11.48
N LYS A 30 0.93 -4.44 12.10
CA LYS A 30 2.37 -4.76 11.99
C LYS A 30 2.81 -5.43 10.69
N LYS A 31 1.88 -5.82 9.82
CA LYS A 31 2.18 -6.54 8.57
C LYS A 31 2.46 -5.56 7.42
N ASN A 32 3.38 -4.64 7.65
CA ASN A 32 3.80 -3.62 6.68
C ASN A 32 5.32 -3.49 6.68
N PRO A 33 5.90 -2.95 5.59
CA PRO A 33 7.21 -2.32 5.68
C PRO A 33 7.14 -1.15 6.67
N ASN A 34 7.96 -1.20 7.71
CA ASN A 34 8.10 -0.11 8.68
C ASN A 34 9.48 0.53 8.55
N ALA A 35 9.55 1.85 8.70
CA ALA A 35 10.81 2.57 8.69
C ALA A 35 11.47 2.50 10.07
N TRP A 36 12.69 1.97 10.13
CA TRP A 36 13.51 1.90 11.34
C TRP A 36 12.75 1.37 12.56
N TYR A 37 12.71 2.16 13.64
CA TYR A 37 12.10 1.85 14.93
C TYR A 37 10.78 2.60 15.12
N ILE A 38 10.13 3.04 14.03
CA ILE A 38 8.81 3.65 14.09
C ILE A 38 7.77 2.54 14.24
N ASP A 39 6.76 2.80 15.07
CA ASP A 39 5.63 1.90 15.23
C ASP A 39 4.85 1.71 13.93
N ALA A 40 4.10 0.60 13.86
CA ALA A 40 3.26 0.31 12.71
C ALA A 40 2.20 1.40 12.50
N PRO A 41 1.84 1.70 11.24
CA PRO A 41 0.74 2.61 10.96
C PRO A 41 -0.54 2.08 11.60
N LYS A 42 -1.26 2.99 12.25
CA LYS A 42 -2.63 2.76 12.70
C LYS A 42 -3.53 3.40 11.67
N ILE A 43 -4.52 2.64 11.22
CA ILE A 43 -5.57 3.15 10.34
C ILE A 43 -6.87 2.98 11.10
N GLU A 44 -7.42 4.09 11.58
CA GLU A 44 -8.61 4.15 12.43
C GLU A 44 -9.53 5.27 11.90
N PRO A 45 -10.86 5.09 11.97
CA PRO A 45 -11.79 6.12 11.50
C PRO A 45 -11.63 7.40 12.33
N VAL A 46 -11.79 8.55 11.68
CA VAL A 46 -11.87 9.83 12.39
C VAL A 46 -13.14 9.85 13.25
N GLU A 47 -13.00 10.32 14.48
CA GLU A 47 -14.09 10.51 15.43
C GLU A 47 -14.20 12.00 15.77
N ASP A 48 -15.41 12.55 15.69
CA ASP A 48 -15.72 13.94 16.02
C ASP A 48 -17.04 14.02 16.79
N ASP A 49 -17.01 14.49 18.04
CA ASP A 49 -18.18 14.59 18.93
C ASP A 49 -19.11 13.35 18.95
N GLY A 50 -18.52 12.15 18.92
CA GLY A 50 -19.23 10.86 18.94
C GLY A 50 -19.78 10.39 17.59
N TRP A 51 -19.57 11.18 16.52
CA TRP A 51 -19.77 10.74 15.15
C TRP A 51 -18.52 10.02 14.62
N ILE A 52 -18.69 8.80 14.09
CA ILE A 52 -17.60 7.98 13.55
C ILE A 52 -17.64 8.05 12.02
N ALA A 53 -16.54 8.49 11.39
CA ALA A 53 -16.43 8.65 9.94
C ALA A 53 -16.22 7.32 9.19
N LYS A 54 -17.16 6.38 9.37
CA LYS A 54 -17.14 5.04 8.81
C LYS A 54 -18.52 4.64 8.32
N VAL A 55 -18.63 4.22 7.07
CA VAL A 55 -19.92 3.94 6.42
C VAL A 55 -20.72 2.86 7.15
N SER A 56 -20.05 1.83 7.70
CA SER A 56 -20.74 0.79 8.47
C SER A 56 -21.39 1.29 9.76
N GLU A 57 -20.96 2.44 10.27
CA GLU A 57 -21.50 3.07 11.48
C GLU A 57 -22.50 4.20 11.14
N GLY A 58 -22.86 4.36 9.86
CA GLY A 58 -23.86 5.33 9.41
C GLY A 58 -23.32 6.63 8.80
N ALA A 59 -22.00 6.78 8.65
CA ALA A 59 -21.42 7.91 7.91
C ALA A 59 -21.63 7.78 6.39
N SER A 60 -21.55 8.91 5.67
CA SER A 60 -21.60 8.94 4.20
C SER A 60 -20.25 8.61 3.54
N ILE A 61 -19.16 8.58 4.32
CA ILE A 61 -17.78 8.38 3.86
C ILE A 61 -17.01 7.47 4.82
N ASN A 62 -15.92 6.89 4.32
CA ASN A 62 -14.87 6.32 5.16
C ASN A 62 -13.70 7.32 5.18
N PHE A 63 -13.45 7.93 6.33
CA PHE A 63 -12.33 8.83 6.53
C PHE A 63 -11.49 8.31 7.69
N ASN A 64 -10.26 7.88 7.39
CA ASN A 64 -9.34 7.29 8.36
C ASN A 64 -8.13 8.21 8.59
N ASN A 65 -7.63 8.24 9.83
CA ASN A 65 -6.32 8.76 10.19
C ASN A 65 -5.21 7.75 9.88
#